data_AF-A0A536T962-F1
#
_entry.id   AF-A0A536T962-F1
#
_cell.length_a   1.000
_cell.length_b   1.000
_cell.length_c   1.000
_cell.angle_alpha   90.00
_cell.angle_beta   90.00
_cell.angle_gamma   90.00
#
_symmetry.space_group_name_H-M   'P 1'
#
loop_
_entity.id
_entity.type
_entity.pdbx_description
1 polymer ?
#
loop_
_entity_poly.entity_id
_entity_poly.type
_entity_poly.pdbx_seq_one_letter_code
_entity_poly.pdbx_strand_id
1 'polypeptide(L)'
;MDWYSQLQLLKLMQNVIATDNPLVLPSEPVPPDELRDYLARVEEASREGVDAAVRAFSRSGSWPELSPTEKYFVAQRIEFAVWVALALVAPDDRKESVVPNPPETLEREDQVEWLLIWAWRAPGHRFWIEKSRVNELLARATKKT
;
A
#
# COMPACT_ATOMS: atom_id res chain seq x y z
N MET A 1 -19.97 9.34 -4.59
CA MET A 1 -19.04 8.47 -3.83
C MET A 1 -18.49 9.26 -2.64
N ASP A 2 -18.52 8.68 -1.44
CA ASP A 2 -18.10 9.36 -0.19
C ASP A 2 -16.63 9.06 0.14
N TRP A 3 -15.73 9.67 -0.62
CA TRP A 3 -14.28 9.46 -0.46
C TRP A 3 -13.73 10.02 0.85
N TYR A 4 -14.42 10.99 1.46
CA TYR A 4 -14.02 11.55 2.74
C TYR A 4 -14.16 10.53 3.86
N SER A 5 -15.29 9.80 3.92
CA SER A 5 -15.44 8.71 4.89
C SER A 5 -14.41 7.60 4.69
N GLN A 6 -14.10 7.24 3.44
CA GLN A 6 -13.06 6.23 3.15
C GLN A 6 -11.67 6.70 3.59
N LEU A 7 -11.35 7.98 3.40
CA LEU A 7 -10.10 8.56 3.90
C LEU A 7 -9.99 8.46 5.43
N GLN A 8 -11.06 8.76 6.17
CA GLN A 8 -11.05 8.63 7.64
C GLN A 8 -10.88 7.18 8.08
N LEU A 9 -11.55 6.24 7.41
CA LEU A 9 -11.40 4.81 7.66
C LEU A 9 -9.95 4.34 7.43
N LEU A 10 -9.34 4.72 6.31
CA LEU A 10 -7.95 4.36 6.00
C LEU A 10 -6.96 4.92 7.02
N LYS A 11 -7.15 6.18 7.46
CA LYS A 11 -6.32 6.77 8.53
C LYS A 11 -6.45 6.01 9.85
N LEU A 12 -7.66 5.57 10.19
CA LEU A 12 -7.87 4.72 11.36
C LEU A 12 -7.14 3.37 11.21
N MET A 13 -7.26 2.73 10.04
CA MET A 13 -6.60 1.45 9.75
C MET A 13 -5.06 1.56 9.82
N GLN A 14 -4.51 2.69 9.35
CA GLN A 14 -3.07 2.97 9.42
C GLN A 14 -2.55 3.01 10.86
N ASN A 15 -3.37 3.43 11.83
CA ASN A 15 -3.00 3.40 13.25
C ASN A 15 -3.10 2.00 13.86
N VAL A 16 -3.95 1.13 13.32
CA VAL A 16 -4.19 -0.24 13.83
C VAL A 16 -3.16 -1.23 13.30
N ILE A 17 -2.73 -1.09 12.04
CA ILE A 17 -1.68 -1.92 11.46
C ILE A 17 -0.34 -1.24 11.72
N ALA A 18 0.46 -1.83 12.61
CA ALA A 18 1.80 -1.35 12.89
C ALA A 18 2.64 -1.32 11.59
N THR A 19 3.15 -0.14 11.24
CA THR A 19 4.14 0.07 10.17
C THR A 19 5.51 -0.51 10.53
N ASP A 20 5.73 -0.83 11.80
CA ASP A 20 6.98 -1.38 12.35
C ASP A 20 7.08 -2.91 12.22
N ASN A 21 6.35 -3.53 11.29
CA ASN A 21 6.59 -4.92 10.93
C ASN A 21 7.67 -4.95 9.84
N PRO A 22 8.97 -5.12 10.17
CA PRO A 22 9.98 -5.12 9.14
C PRO A 22 9.75 -6.29 8.19
N LEU A 23 9.81 -6.01 6.89
CA LEU A 23 10.04 -7.07 5.93
C LEU A 23 11.35 -7.75 6.32
N VAL A 24 11.34 -9.07 6.49
CA VAL A 24 12.58 -9.81 6.79
C VAL A 24 13.43 -9.78 5.52
N LEU A 25 14.41 -8.88 5.50
CA LEU A 25 15.35 -8.75 4.40
C LEU A 25 16.40 -9.87 4.46
N PRO A 26 16.98 -10.25 3.30
CA PRO A 26 18.12 -11.15 3.27
C PRO A 26 19.26 -10.62 4.15
N SER A 27 19.98 -11.53 4.82
CA SER A 27 21.05 -11.20 5.76
C SER A 27 22.29 -10.58 5.09
N GLU A 28 22.44 -10.79 3.78
CA GLU A 28 23.54 -10.24 2.99
C GLU A 28 23.10 -8.96 2.26
N PRO A 29 24.00 -7.97 2.06
CA PRO A 29 23.70 -6.76 1.31
C PRO A 29 23.36 -7.11 -0.14
N VAL A 30 22.07 -7.01 -0.48
CA VAL A 30 21.60 -7.21 -1.85
C VAL A 30 21.96 -5.96 -2.68
N PRO A 31 22.59 -6.09 -3.85
CA PRO A 31 22.78 -4.98 -4.78
C PRO A 31 21.46 -4.25 -5.05
N PRO A 32 21.43 -2.90 -5.24
CA PRO A 32 20.18 -2.14 -5.35
C PRO A 32 19.21 -2.66 -6.43
N ASP A 33 19.74 -3.13 -7.56
CA ASP A 33 18.92 -3.69 -8.65
C ASP A 33 18.35 -5.08 -8.28
N GLU A 34 19.11 -5.89 -7.55
CA GLU A 34 18.67 -7.18 -7.03
C GLU A 34 17.67 -7.03 -5.86
N LEU A 35 17.77 -5.93 -5.09
CA LEU A 35 16.85 -5.62 -4.01
C LEU A 35 15.46 -5.28 -4.58
N ARG A 36 15.42 -4.53 -5.68
CA ARG A 36 14.15 -4.23 -6.38
C ARG A 36 13.44 -5.52 -6.81
N ASP A 37 14.18 -6.43 -7.44
CA ASP A 37 13.63 -7.68 -7.95
C ASP A 37 13.31 -8.67 -6.82
N TYR A 38 14.04 -8.62 -5.71
CA TYR A 38 13.65 -9.32 -4.48
C TYR A 38 12.34 -8.78 -3.92
N LEU A 39 12.23 -7.47 -3.70
CA LEU A 39 11.04 -6.82 -3.17
C LEU A 39 9.80 -7.08 -4.05
N ALA A 40 9.93 -6.99 -5.38
CA ALA A 40 8.86 -7.33 -6.31
C ALA A 40 8.43 -8.80 -6.19
N ARG A 41 9.37 -9.74 -6.03
CA ARG A 41 9.05 -11.17 -5.83
C ARG A 41 8.34 -11.43 -4.51
N VAL A 42 8.74 -10.75 -3.43
CA VAL A 42 8.09 -10.92 -2.12
C VAL A 42 6.68 -10.31 -2.13
N GLU A 43 6.46 -9.17 -2.80
CA GLU A 43 5.12 -8.60 -2.99
C GLU A 43 4.24 -9.55 -3.79
N GLU A 44 4.72 -10.03 -4.94
CA GLU A 44 4.00 -10.97 -5.80
C GLU A 44 3.60 -12.24 -5.03
N ALA A 45 4.54 -12.84 -4.29
CA ALA A 45 4.28 -14.05 -3.52
C ALA A 45 3.25 -13.84 -2.39
N SER A 46 3.14 -12.63 -1.86
CA SER A 46 2.17 -12.28 -0.81
C SER A 46 0.83 -11.78 -1.35
N ARG A 47 0.75 -11.45 -2.65
CA ARG A 47 -0.36 -10.69 -3.24
C ARG A 47 -1.71 -11.34 -3.02
N GLU A 48 -1.82 -12.64 -3.27
CA GLU A 48 -3.09 -13.36 -3.12
C GLU A 48 -3.60 -13.35 -1.67
N GLY A 49 -2.70 -13.56 -0.70
CA GLY A 49 -3.03 -13.51 0.73
C GLY A 49 -3.45 -12.10 1.17
N VAL A 50 -2.72 -11.08 0.71
CA VAL A 50 -3.04 -9.67 1.00
C VAL A 50 -4.39 -9.28 0.36
N ASP A 51 -4.64 -9.66 -0.88
CA ASP A 51 -5.93 -9.40 -1.56
C ASP A 51 -7.08 -10.10 -0.83
N ALA A 52 -6.89 -11.36 -0.40
CA ALA A 52 -7.88 -12.09 0.38
C ALA A 52 -8.17 -11.41 1.73
N ALA A 53 -7.12 -10.93 2.42
CA ALA A 53 -7.25 -10.19 3.66
C ALA A 53 -8.03 -8.88 3.49
N VAL A 54 -7.74 -8.12 2.43
CA VAL A 54 -8.48 -6.89 2.09
C VAL A 54 -9.95 -7.19 1.84
N ARG A 55 -10.28 -8.26 1.10
CA ARG A 55 -11.66 -8.70 0.87
C ARG A 55 -12.36 -9.20 2.12
N ALA A 56 -11.63 -9.79 3.07
CA ALA A 56 -12.18 -10.17 4.37
C ALA A 56 -12.50 -8.92 5.20
N PHE A 57 -11.59 -7.95 5.21
CA PHE A 57 -11.79 -6.68 5.88
C PHE A 57 -12.96 -5.88 5.29
N SER A 58 -13.05 -5.74 3.96
CA SER A 58 -14.13 -4.97 3.32
C SER A 58 -15.53 -5.47 3.70
N ARG A 59 -15.67 -6.79 3.86
CA ARG A 59 -16.95 -7.44 4.23
C ARG A 59 -17.25 -7.41 5.72
N SER A 60 -16.23 -7.54 6.59
CA SER A 60 -16.42 -7.74 8.03
C SER A 60 -16.07 -6.53 8.90
N GLY A 61 -15.37 -5.54 8.34
CA GLY A 61 -14.80 -4.41 9.06
C GLY A 61 -13.62 -4.77 9.97
N SER A 62 -13.13 -6.02 9.93
CA SER A 62 -12.05 -6.52 10.78
C SER A 62 -10.99 -7.26 9.97
N TRP A 63 -9.72 -7.06 10.32
CA TRP A 63 -8.64 -7.80 9.69
C TRP A 63 -8.64 -9.25 10.15
N PRO A 64 -8.45 -10.22 9.25
CA PRO A 64 -8.17 -11.59 9.67
C PRO A 64 -6.80 -11.67 10.35
N GLU A 65 -6.43 -12.84 10.83
CA GLU A 65 -5.04 -13.08 11.24
C GLU A 65 -4.11 -12.92 10.03
N LEU A 66 -3.07 -12.11 10.19
CA LEU A 66 -2.12 -11.78 9.12
C LEU A 66 -0.72 -12.22 9.52
N SER A 67 0.00 -12.84 8.58
CA SER A 67 1.44 -13.05 8.70
C SER A 67 2.19 -11.71 8.75
N PRO A 68 3.44 -11.67 9.24
CA PRO A 68 4.25 -10.45 9.25
C PRO A 68 4.39 -9.81 7.85
N THR A 69 4.58 -10.63 6.82
CA THR A 69 4.69 -10.17 5.43
C THR A 69 3.38 -9.56 4.93
N GLU A 70 2.24 -10.19 5.20
CA GLU A 70 0.93 -9.64 4.83
C GLU A 70 0.65 -8.34 5.58
N LYS A 71 0.94 -8.27 6.89
CA LYS A 71 0.82 -7.02 7.67
C LYS A 71 1.62 -5.89 7.04
N TYR A 72 2.86 -6.17 6.65
CA TYR A 72 3.71 -5.19 5.97
C TYR A 72 3.07 -4.67 4.68
N PHE A 73 2.65 -5.56 3.77
CA PHE A 73 2.08 -5.12 2.49
C PHE A 73 0.69 -4.50 2.61
N VAL A 74 -0.13 -4.92 3.57
CA VAL A 74 -1.38 -4.23 3.89
C VAL A 74 -1.07 -2.80 4.37
N ALA A 75 -0.06 -2.61 5.23
CA ALA A 75 0.33 -1.26 5.66
C ALA A 75 0.80 -0.37 4.49
N GLN A 76 1.61 -0.91 3.58
CA GLN A 76 2.04 -0.16 2.38
C GLN A 76 0.85 0.22 1.49
N ARG A 77 -0.12 -0.69 1.30
CA ARG A 77 -1.34 -0.45 0.53
C ARG A 77 -2.23 0.61 1.19
N ILE A 78 -2.38 0.59 2.51
CA ILE A 78 -3.15 1.61 3.25
C ILE A 78 -2.50 2.98 3.10
N GLU A 79 -1.18 3.07 3.27
CA GLU A 79 -0.48 4.35 3.12
C GLU A 79 -0.70 4.93 1.72
N PHE A 80 -0.51 4.12 0.68
CA PHE A 80 -0.80 4.53 -0.70
C PHE A 80 -2.28 4.92 -0.89
N ALA A 81 -3.21 4.13 -0.36
CA ALA A 81 -4.63 4.40 -0.45
C ALA A 81 -5.05 5.70 0.25
N VAL A 82 -4.39 6.11 1.34
CA VAL A 82 -4.62 7.41 1.99
C VAL A 82 -4.27 8.55 1.02
N TRP A 83 -3.14 8.45 0.32
CA TRP A 83 -2.75 9.42 -0.71
C TRP A 83 -3.77 9.48 -1.86
N VAL A 84 -4.23 8.32 -2.34
CA VAL A 84 -5.26 8.26 -3.39
C VAL A 84 -6.56 8.88 -2.91
N ALA A 85 -7.05 8.50 -1.73
CA ALA A 85 -8.31 9.01 -1.18
C ALA A 85 -8.26 10.53 -0.94
N LEU A 86 -7.13 11.07 -0.47
CA LEU A 86 -6.90 12.52 -0.39
C LEU A 86 -7.08 13.22 -1.75
N ALA A 87 -6.47 12.69 -2.80
CA ALA A 87 -6.62 13.22 -4.15
C ALA A 87 -8.03 13.05 -4.73
N LEU A 88 -8.78 12.06 -4.26
CA LEU A 88 -10.18 11.85 -4.67
C LEU A 88 -11.16 12.82 -3.98
N VAL A 89 -10.84 13.28 -2.77
CA VAL A 89 -11.66 14.26 -2.01
C VAL A 89 -11.62 15.67 -2.63
N ALA A 90 -10.51 16.05 -3.28
CA ALA A 90 -10.33 17.36 -3.91
C ALA A 90 -9.97 17.20 -5.42
N PRO A 91 -10.95 16.91 -6.29
CA PRO A 91 -10.70 16.57 -7.69
C PRO A 91 -10.23 17.73 -8.58
N ASP A 92 -10.48 18.99 -8.22
CA ASP A 92 -10.22 20.16 -9.07
C ASP A 92 -8.72 20.43 -9.32
N ASP A 93 -7.82 19.83 -8.52
CA ASP A 93 -6.37 19.97 -8.66
C ASP A 93 -5.70 18.83 -9.46
N ARG A 94 -6.48 17.94 -10.10
CA ARG A 94 -5.94 16.78 -10.83
C ARG A 94 -5.30 17.19 -12.16
N LYS A 95 -4.02 17.55 -12.12
CA LYS A 95 -3.13 17.37 -13.27
C LYS A 95 -2.77 15.88 -13.36
N GLU A 96 -3.16 15.23 -14.46
CA GLU A 96 -2.74 13.88 -14.88
C GLU A 96 -2.42 12.91 -13.73
N SER A 97 -3.44 12.37 -13.06
CA SER A 97 -3.22 11.37 -12.01
C SER A 97 -2.72 10.06 -12.63
N VAL A 98 -1.63 9.52 -12.09
CA VAL A 98 -1.06 8.21 -12.45
C VAL A 98 -1.96 7.05 -11.98
N VAL A 99 -2.95 7.35 -11.13
CA VAL A 99 -3.89 6.38 -10.57
C VAL A 99 -5.14 6.33 -11.44
N PRO A 100 -5.63 5.13 -11.82
CA PRO A 100 -6.86 5.02 -12.59
C PRO A 100 -8.03 5.69 -11.86
N ASN A 101 -8.96 6.28 -12.59
CA ASN A 101 -10.19 6.78 -12.00
C ASN A 101 -11.02 5.60 -11.48
N PRO A 102 -11.68 5.75 -10.31
CA PRO A 102 -12.63 4.75 -9.83
C PRO A 102 -13.82 4.65 -10.80
N PRO A 103 -14.39 3.45 -11.02
CA PRO A 103 -15.62 3.31 -11.80
C PRO A 103 -16.75 4.17 -11.22
N GLU A 104 -17.56 4.78 -12.07
CA GLU A 104 -18.70 5.60 -11.63
C GLU A 104 -19.76 4.78 -10.88
N THR A 105 -19.85 3.49 -11.18
CA THR A 105 -20.76 2.51 -10.58
C THR A 105 -20.17 1.83 -9.35
N LEU A 106 -19.08 2.34 -8.79
CA LEU A 106 -18.41 1.72 -7.64
C LEU A 106 -19.23 1.94 -6.36
N GLU A 107 -19.81 0.86 -5.85
CA GLU A 107 -20.57 0.86 -4.61
C GLU A 107 -19.70 1.16 -3.40
N ARG A 108 -20.31 1.69 -2.34
CA ARG A 108 -19.58 2.12 -1.13
C ARG A 108 -18.76 0.99 -0.50
N GLU A 109 -19.29 -0.22 -0.51
CA GLU A 109 -18.70 -1.42 0.07
C GLU A 109 -17.43 -1.86 -0.70
N ASP A 110 -17.39 -1.55 -2.00
CA ASP A 110 -16.28 -1.91 -2.88
C ASP A 110 -15.18 -0.82 -2.93
N GLN A 111 -15.43 0.36 -2.38
CA GLN A 111 -14.48 1.48 -2.43
C GLN A 111 -13.16 1.16 -1.71
N VAL A 112 -13.21 0.47 -0.57
CA VAL A 112 -12.02 0.05 0.18
C VAL A 112 -11.22 -0.99 -0.62
N GLU A 113 -11.91 -1.96 -1.19
CA GLU A 113 -11.27 -2.98 -2.04
C GLU A 113 -10.64 -2.34 -3.28
N TRP A 114 -11.33 -1.39 -3.91
CA TRP A 114 -10.78 -0.65 -5.04
C TRP A 114 -9.52 0.13 -4.65
N LEU A 115 -9.54 0.85 -3.53
CA LEU A 115 -8.40 1.63 -3.05
C LEU A 115 -7.17 0.74 -2.72
N LEU A 116 -7.39 -0.41 -2.08
CA LEU A 116 -6.33 -1.26 -1.55
C LEU A 116 -5.86 -2.36 -2.52
N ILE A 117 -6.65 -2.71 -3.53
CA ILE A 117 -6.29 -3.73 -4.54
C ILE A 117 -6.11 -3.08 -5.91
N TRP A 118 -7.16 -2.46 -6.45
CA TRP A 118 -7.17 -2.02 -7.84
C TRP A 118 -6.27 -0.81 -8.08
N ALA A 119 -6.36 0.21 -7.22
CA ALA A 119 -5.50 1.38 -7.30
C ALA A 119 -4.03 1.03 -7.00
N TRP A 120 -3.77 -0.01 -6.20
CA TRP A 120 -2.42 -0.47 -5.84
C TRP A 120 -1.63 -1.06 -7.02
N ARG A 121 -2.27 -1.87 -7.88
CA ARG A 121 -1.61 -2.76 -8.86
C ARG A 121 -0.32 -2.23 -9.50
N ALA A 122 -0.42 -1.29 -10.44
CA ALA A 122 0.74 -0.74 -11.12
C ALA A 122 1.27 0.55 -10.45
N PRO A 123 0.41 1.53 -10.09
CA PRO A 123 0.87 2.79 -9.51
C PRO A 123 1.41 2.64 -8.08
N GLY A 124 0.73 1.86 -7.24
CA GLY A 124 1.14 1.60 -5.85
C GLY A 124 2.42 0.78 -5.75
N HIS A 125 2.56 -0.25 -6.58
CA HIS A 125 3.80 -1.03 -6.68
C HIS A 125 5.01 -0.16 -7.05
N ARG A 126 4.85 0.73 -8.04
CA ARG A 126 5.91 1.68 -8.43
C ARG A 126 6.25 2.66 -7.31
N PHE A 127 5.22 3.25 -6.69
CA PHE A 127 5.38 4.16 -5.55
C PHE A 127 6.20 3.52 -4.42
N TRP A 128 5.87 2.29 -4.06
CA TRP A 128 6.55 1.56 -2.99
C TRP A 128 8.01 1.23 -3.31
N ILE A 129 8.31 0.79 -4.53
CA ILE A 129 9.68 0.52 -4.97
C ILE A 129 10.53 1.79 -4.92
N GLU A 130 10.01 2.91 -5.45
CA GLU A 130 10.71 4.19 -5.46
C GLU A 130 10.95 4.70 -4.04
N LYS A 131 9.96 4.60 -3.16
CA LYS A 131 10.08 4.94 -1.72
C LYS A 131 11.13 4.07 -1.01
N SER A 132 11.10 2.76 -1.22
CA SER A 132 12.03 1.82 -0.58
C SER A 132 13.48 2.12 -0.95
N ARG A 133 13.72 2.48 -2.22
CA ARG A 133 15.04 2.91 -2.71
C ARG A 133 15.53 4.19 -2.02
N VAL A 134 14.66 5.19 -1.84
CA VAL A 134 15.01 6.44 -1.15
C VAL A 134 15.38 6.18 0.31
N ASN A 135 14.58 5.38 1.02
CA ASN A 135 14.84 5.03 2.42
C ASN A 135 16.18 4.31 2.61
N GLU A 136 16.53 3.41 1.70
CA GLU A 136 17.81 2.70 1.74
C GLU A 136 19.00 3.64 1.50
N LEU A 137 18.90 4.55 0.51
CA LEU A 137 19.93 5.54 0.25
C LEU A 137 20.16 6.46 1.47
N LEU A 138 19.08 6.88 2.14
CA LEU A 138 19.16 7.67 3.36
C LEU A 138 19.81 6.89 4.51
N ALA A 139 19.46 5.62 4.69
CA ALA A 139 20.05 4.76 5.72
C ALA A 139 21.55 4.49 5.48
N ARG A 140 21.99 4.42 4.22
CA ARG A 140 23.42 4.29 3.86
C ARG A 140 24.19 5.60 4.07
N ALA A 141 23.55 6.75 3.87
CA ALA A 141 24.16 8.06 4.10
C ALA A 141 24.38 8.34 5.60
N THR A 142 23.45 7.97 6.47
CA THR A 142 23.53 8.20 7.92
C THR A 142 24.50 7.28 8.64
N LYS A 143 24.75 6.06 8.11
CA LYS A 143 25.79 5.14 8.64
C LYS A 143 27.24 5.54 8.34
N LYS A 144 27.46 6.58 7.54
CA LYS A 144 28.80 7.10 7.20
C LYS A 144 29.25 8.30 8.06
N THR A 145 28.49 8.65 9.09
CA THR A 145 28.79 9.69 10.09
C THR A 145 28.98 9.05 11.45
#